data_AF-D5BQL8-F1
#
_entry.id   AF-D5BQL8-F1
#
_cell.length_a   1.000
_cell.length_b   1.000
_cell.length_c   1.000
_cell.angle_alpha   90.00
_cell.angle_beta   90.00
_cell.angle_gamma   90.00
#
_symmetry.space_group_name_H-M   'P 1'
#
loop_
_entity.id
_entity.type
_entity.pdbx_description
1 polymer ?
#
loop_
_entity_poly.entity_id
_entity_poly.type
_entity_poly.pdbx_seq_one_letter_code
_entity_poly.pdbx_strand_id
1 'polypeptide(L)'
;MPASFITGFALGFSLILAIGAQNAFVLRQGLMGRHVFAVALFCALSDAVLIVAGIGGLSLLIADFMTAYTDWMFGGAAVWLALYG
;
A
#
# COMPACT_ATOMS: atom_id res chain seq x y z
N MET A 1 -20.04 -2.27 24.44
CA MET A 1 -20.24 -1.29 23.36
C MET A 1 -19.23 -0.12 23.27
N PRO A 2 -18.32 0.16 24.24
CA PRO A 2 -17.28 1.20 24.04
C PRO A 2 -16.03 0.68 23.32
N ALA A 3 -15.73 -0.62 23.40
CA ALA A 3 -14.53 -1.21 22.81
C ALA A 3 -14.51 -1.11 21.27
N SER A 4 -15.65 -1.32 20.62
CA SER A 4 -15.81 -1.21 19.16
C SER A 4 -15.64 0.24 18.68
N PHE A 5 -16.10 1.20 19.47
CA PHE A 5 -15.94 2.62 19.18
C PHE A 5 -14.47 3.05 19.30
N ILE A 6 -13.77 2.61 20.35
CA ILE A 6 -12.34 2.91 20.54
C ILE A 6 -11.48 2.24 19.47
N THR A 7 -11.77 0.99 19.11
CA THR A 7 -11.02 0.27 18.06
C THR A 7 -11.27 0.86 16.67
N GLY A 8 -12.53 1.14 16.32
CA GLY A 8 -12.88 1.84 15.07
C GLY A 8 -12.28 3.24 15.00
N PHE A 9 -12.31 3.98 16.10
CA PHE A 9 -11.67 5.30 16.21
C PHE A 9 -10.15 5.19 16.07
N ALA A 10 -9.48 4.26 16.77
CA ALA A 10 -8.04 4.07 16.69
C ALA A 10 -7.57 3.60 15.31
N LEU A 11 -8.34 2.73 14.64
CA LEU A 11 -8.07 2.29 13.27
C LEU A 11 -8.25 3.44 12.28
N GLY A 12 -9.34 4.19 12.37
CA GLY A 12 -9.55 5.40 11.56
C GLY A 12 -8.47 6.46 11.80
N PHE A 13 -8.05 6.64 13.06
CA PHE A 13 -6.95 7.54 13.43
C PHE A 13 -5.62 7.05 12.86
N SER A 14 -5.33 5.76 12.87
CA SER A 14 -4.11 5.19 12.26
C SER A 14 -4.07 5.46 10.75
N LEU A 15 -5.19 5.31 10.03
CA LEU A 15 -5.27 5.56 8.59
C LEU A 15 -5.22 7.05 8.22
N ILE A 16 -5.79 7.95 9.04
CA ILE A 16 -5.92 9.39 8.71
C ILE A 16 -4.79 10.24 9.31
N LEU A 17 -4.34 9.93 10.54
CA LEU A 17 -3.16 10.57 11.13
C LEU A 17 -1.91 10.24 10.31
N ALA A 18 -1.92 9.08 9.64
CA ALA A 18 -0.97 8.74 8.59
C ALA A 18 -1.32 9.40 7.24
N ILE A 19 -1.71 10.68 7.22
CA ILE A 19 -1.10 11.53 6.19
C ILE A 19 0.38 11.49 6.53
N GLY A 20 1.11 10.57 5.88
CA GLY A 20 2.53 10.38 6.15
C GLY A 20 3.23 11.73 6.12
N ALA A 21 4.22 11.94 6.98
CA ALA A 21 4.97 13.19 7.04
C ALA A 21 5.43 13.66 5.64
N GLN A 22 5.68 12.71 4.74
CA GLN A 22 5.98 12.88 3.32
C GLN A 22 4.85 13.59 2.55
N ASN A 23 3.60 13.11 2.65
CA ASN A 23 2.44 13.72 1.99
C ASN A 23 2.04 15.07 2.59
N ALA A 24 2.19 15.26 3.91
CA ALA A 24 1.95 16.55 4.56
C ALA A 24 3.00 17.60 4.15
N PHE A 25 4.26 17.20 4.01
CA PHE A 25 5.34 18.07 3.56
C PHE A 25 5.19 18.50 2.10
N VAL A 26 4.81 17.55 1.22
CA VAL A 26 4.46 17.85 -0.19
C VAL A 26 3.30 18.85 -0.26
N LEU A 27 2.25 18.67 0.54
CA LEU A 27 1.10 19.59 0.57
C LEU A 27 1.49 20.98 1.08
N ARG A 28 2.37 21.06 2.09
CA ARG A 28 2.88 22.33 2.65
C ARG A 28 3.73 23.10 1.65
N GLN A 29 4.61 22.41 0.92
CA GLN A 29 5.40 22.99 -0.17
C GLN A 29 4.50 23.36 -1.37
N GLY A 30 3.46 22.56 -1.62
CA GLY A 30 2.35 22.81 -2.54
C GLY A 30 1.67 24.16 -2.30
N LEU A 31 1.23 24.39 -1.06
CA LEU A 31 0.58 25.65 -0.65
C LEU A 31 1.53 26.85 -0.65
N MET A 32 2.82 26.64 -0.37
CA MET A 32 3.84 27.71 -0.40
C MET A 32 4.28 28.10 -1.82
N GLY A 33 3.78 27.41 -2.86
CA GLY A 33 3.95 27.79 -4.27
C GLY A 33 5.39 27.69 -4.79
N ARG A 34 6.29 26.98 -4.09
CA ARG A 34 7.71 26.83 -4.48
C ARG A 34 8.06 25.37 -4.66
N HIS A 35 8.60 25.04 -5.84
CA HIS A 35 9.17 23.74 -6.23
C HIS A 35 8.33 22.48 -5.90
N VAL A 36 7.01 22.61 -5.93
CA VAL A 36 6.03 21.53 -5.65
C VAL A 36 6.31 20.27 -6.47
N PHE A 37 6.61 20.47 -7.76
CA PHE A 37 6.84 19.36 -8.69
C PHE A 37 8.10 18.55 -8.35
N ALA A 38 9.17 19.22 -7.91
CA ALA A 38 10.41 18.54 -7.54
C ALA A 38 10.26 17.72 -6.25
N VAL A 39 9.53 18.26 -5.26
CA VAL A 39 9.25 17.55 -4.00
C VAL A 39 8.30 16.38 -4.24
N ALA A 40 7.27 16.54 -5.08
CA ALA A 40 6.36 15.46 -5.46
C ALA A 40 7.08 14.34 -6.22
N LEU A 41 7.97 14.68 -7.16
CA LEU A 41 8.76 13.68 -7.90
C LEU A 41 9.67 12.87 -6.97
N PHE A 42 10.35 13.54 -6.03
CA PHE A 42 11.20 12.88 -5.05
C PHE A 42 10.39 11.93 -4.15
N CYS A 43 9.21 12.37 -3.68
CA CYS A 43 8.32 11.56 -2.86
C CYS A 43 7.82 10.33 -3.64
N ALA A 44 7.35 10.53 -4.88
CA ALA A 44 6.88 9.43 -5.73
C ALA A 44 8.00 8.42 -6.04
N LEU A 45 9.24 8.88 -6.24
CA LEU A 45 10.39 8.00 -6.40
C LEU A 45 10.68 7.20 -5.12
N SER A 46 10.64 7.84 -3.95
CA SER A 46 10.82 7.16 -2.66
C SER A 46 9.76 6.08 -2.43
N ASP A 47 8.49 6.40 -2.69
CA ASP A 47 7.38 5.44 -2.58
C ASP A 47 7.55 4.28 -3.58
N ALA A 48 7.92 4.57 -4.83
CA ALA A 48 8.19 3.54 -5.83
C ALA A 48 9.33 2.60 -5.38
N VAL A 49 10.42 3.14 -4.85
CA VAL A 49 11.55 2.35 -4.34
C VAL A 49 11.13 1.50 -3.15
N LEU A 50 10.37 2.05 -2.20
CA LEU A 50 9.88 1.32 -1.04
C LEU A 50 8.91 0.20 -1.43
N ILE A 51 8.02 0.44 -2.40
CA ILE A 51 7.10 -0.59 -2.93
C ILE A 51 7.90 -1.70 -3.61
N VAL A 52 8.85 -1.37 -4.48
CA VAL A 52 9.68 -2.36 -5.19
C VAL A 52 10.50 -3.19 -4.21
N ALA A 53 11.13 -2.54 -3.22
CA ALA A 53 11.88 -3.22 -2.18
C ALA A 53 10.98 -4.10 -1.30
N GLY A 54 9.80 -3.62 -0.93
CA GLY A 54 8.82 -4.34 -0.13
C GLY A 54 8.27 -5.58 -0.84
N ILE A 55 7.81 -5.42 -2.08
CA ILE A 55 7.31 -6.54 -2.89
C ILE A 55 8.44 -7.52 -3.19
N GLY A 56 9.61 -7.04 -3.65
CA GLY A 56 10.75 -7.89 -3.94
C GLY A 56 11.22 -8.70 -2.73
N GLY A 57 11.31 -8.07 -1.56
CA GLY A 57 11.67 -8.75 -0.31
C GLY A 57 10.63 -9.77 0.13
N LEU A 58 9.34 -9.44 0.04
CA LEU A 58 8.25 -10.35 0.41
C LEU A 58 8.14 -11.52 -0.57
N SER A 59 8.32 -11.29 -1.87
CA SER A 59 8.33 -12.32 -2.91
C SER A 59 9.40 -13.37 -2.66
N LEU A 60 10.59 -12.98 -2.18
CA LEU A 60 11.64 -13.94 -1.82
C LEU A 60 11.28 -14.75 -0.57
N LEU A 61 10.62 -14.13 0.42
CA LEU A 61 10.23 -14.80 1.66
C LEU A 61 9.12 -15.84 1.43
N ILE A 62 8.17 -15.54 0.54
CA ILE A 62 7.01 -16.40 0.24
C ILE A 62 7.25 -17.27 -1.02
N ALA A 63 8.43 -17.19 -1.65
CA ALA A 63 8.73 -17.90 -2.91
C ALA A 63 8.42 -19.40 -2.84
N ASP A 64 8.86 -20.08 -1.77
CA ASP A 64 8.64 -21.52 -1.57
C ASP A 64 7.17 -21.88 -1.31
N PHE A 65 6.42 -20.98 -0.67
CA PHE A 65 4.98 -21.17 -0.48
C PHE A 65 4.20 -20.94 -1.77
N MET A 66 4.60 -19.94 -2.57
CA MET A 66 3.98 -19.67 -3.86
C MET A 66 4.15 -20.84 -4.83
N THR A 67 5.36 -21.39 -4.98
CA THR A 67 5.58 -22.54 -5.87
C THR A 67 4.73 -23.76 -5.49
N ALA A 68 4.46 -23.98 -4.20
CA ALA A 68 3.61 -25.08 -3.74
C ALA A 68 2.11 -24.88 -4.03
N TYR A 69 1.62 -23.64 -4.06
CA TYR A 69 0.18 -23.33 -4.15
C TYR A 69 -0.25 -22.62 -5.44
N THR A 70 0.69 -22.30 -6.34
CA THR A 70 0.44 -21.58 -7.60
C THR A 70 -0.65 -22.26 -8.44
N ASP A 71 -0.58 -23.57 -8.62
CA ASP A 71 -1.55 -24.33 -9.44
C ASP A 71 -2.97 -24.26 -8.86
N TRP A 72 -3.11 -24.32 -7.53
CA TRP A 72 -4.40 -24.18 -6.86
C TRP A 72 -4.97 -22.78 -6.98
N MET A 73 -4.14 -21.75 -6.88
CA MET A 73 -4.56 -20.35 -7.03
C MET A 73 -5.00 -20.05 -8.47
N PHE A 74 -4.23 -20.49 -9.47
CA PHE A 74 -4.62 -20.34 -10.89
C PHE A 74 -5.84 -21.17 -11.26
N GLY A 75 -5.95 -22.40 -10.74
CA GLY A 75 -7.13 -23.24 -10.91
C GLY A 75 -8.39 -22.58 -10.32
N GLY A 76 -8.30 -22.04 -9.11
CA GLY A 76 -9.40 -21.29 -8.48
C GLY A 76 -9.79 -20.03 -9.27
N ALA A 77 -8.80 -19.27 -9.76
CA ALA A 77 -9.03 -18.09 -10.57
C ALA A 77 -9.69 -18.42 -11.92
N ALA A 78 -9.27 -19.51 -12.57
CA ALA A 78 -9.85 -19.97 -13.84
C ALA A 78 -11.30 -20.43 -13.64
N VAL A 79 -11.58 -21.19 -12.57
CA VAL A 79 -12.95 -21.61 -12.22
C VAL A 79 -13.83 -20.40 -11.90
N TRP A 80 -13.31 -19.43 -11.15
CA TRP A 80 -14.02 -18.18 -10.86
C TRP A 80 -14.36 -17.40 -12.13
N LEU A 81 -13.39 -17.20 -13.03
CA LEU A 81 -13.61 -16.53 -14.31
C LEU A 81 -14.59 -17.29 -15.21
N ALA A 82 -14.57 -18.63 -15.20
CA ALA A 82 -15.49 -19.44 -16.00
C ALA A 82 -16.92 -19.46 -15.44
N LEU A 83 -17.09 -19.28 -14.12
CA LEU A 83 -18.40 -19.28 -13.47
C LEU A 83 -19.04 -17.89 -13.39
N TYR A 84 -18.23 -16.85 -13.19
CA TYR A 84 -18.69 -15.50 -12.89
C TYR A 84 -18.42 -14.49 -14.03
N GLY A 85 -17.46 -14.78 -14.92
CA GLY A 85 -17.17 -13.98 -16.11
C GLY A 85 -18.06 -14.35 -17.29
#